data_AF-A0A8T7D4Q6-F1
#
_entry.id   AF-A0A8T7D4Q6-F1
#
_cell.length_a   1.000
_cell.length_b   1.000
_cell.length_c   1.000
_cell.angle_alpha   90.00
_cell.angle_beta   90.00
_cell.angle_gamma   90.00
#
_symmetry.space_group_name_H-M   'P 1'
#
loop_
_entity.id
_entity.type
_entity.pdbx_description
1 polymer ?
#
loop_
_entity_poly.entity_id
_entity_poly.type
_entity_poly.pdbx_seq_one_letter_code
_entity_poly.pdbx_strand_id
1 'polypeptide(L)' 'MHEFELIEYFFSDGTANREDVVLGIGDDAALLQVPDDREIVTAVATVRNPTQAQSPESLGRQALAQSLRRLKDAGATPAW' A
#
# COMPACT_ATOMS: atom_id res chain seq x y z
N MET A 1 21.78 -8.54 3.19
CA MET A 1 20.52 -7.91 3.59
C MET A 1 19.46 -9.00 3.65
N HIS A 2 18.86 -9.23 4.82
CA HIS A 2 17.80 -10.21 5.02
C HIS A 2 16.42 -9.57 4.79
N GLU A 3 15.35 -10.37 4.85
CA GLU A 3 13.98 -9.92 4.62
C GLU A 3 13.58 -8.70 5.47
N PHE A 4 13.74 -8.80 6.80
CA PHE A 4 13.36 -7.71 7.71
C PHE A 4 14.19 -6.43 7.48
N GLU A 5 15.48 -6.57 7.15
CA GLU A 5 16.34 -5.42 6.83
C GLU A 5 15.90 -4.72 5.53
N LEU A 6 15.41 -5.47 4.53
CA LEU A 6 14.84 -4.89 3.31
C LEU A 6 13.54 -4.14 3.60
N ILE A 7 12.68 -4.72 4.42
CA ILE A 7 11.39 -4.12 4.78
C ILE A 7 11.62 -2.80 5.51
N GLU A 8 12.48 -2.83 6.52
CA GLU A 8 12.86 -1.64 7.28
C GLU A 8 13.47 -0.58 6.35
N TYR A 9 14.51 -0.93 5.58
CA TYR A 9 15.24 0.03 4.75
C TYR A 9 14.37 0.70 3.68
N PHE A 10 13.41 -0.01 3.06
CA PHE A 10 12.62 0.52 1.96
C PHE A 10 11.23 1.05 2.35
N PHE A 11 10.63 0.56 3.44
CA PHE A 11 9.22 0.83 3.72
C PHE A 11 8.96 1.52 5.07
N SER A 12 9.90 1.56 6.01
CA SER A 12 9.67 2.18 7.33
C SER A 12 9.31 3.67 7.26
N ASP A 13 9.94 4.40 6.35
CA ASP A 13 9.83 5.86 6.25
C ASP A 13 8.90 6.32 5.11
N GLY A 14 8.38 5.37 4.34
CA GLY A 14 7.62 5.63 3.10
C GLY A 14 6.13 5.92 3.32
N THR A 15 5.62 5.77 4.53
CA THR A 15 4.19 5.88 4.85
C THR A 15 3.88 7.05 5.76
N ALA A 16 2.72 7.68 5.58
CA ALA A 16 2.26 8.72 6.49
C ALA A 16 1.99 8.13 7.88
N ASN A 17 2.39 8.84 8.94
CA ASN A 17 1.99 8.49 10.30
C ASN A 17 0.51 8.85 10.48
N ARG A 18 -0.33 7.87 10.83
CA ARG A 18 -1.78 8.02 10.96
C ARG A 18 -2.23 7.43 12.29
N GLU A 19 -3.12 8.14 12.97
CA GLU A 19 -3.68 7.70 14.25
C GLU A 19 -4.60 6.47 14.13
N ASP A 20 -5.14 6.23 12.92
CA ASP A 20 -6.00 5.08 12.63
C ASP A 20 -5.23 3.80 12.25
N VAL A 21 -3.89 3.82 12.32
CA VAL A 21 -3.01 2.66 12.18
C VAL A 21 -2.47 2.29 13.55
N VAL A 22 -3.11 1.31 14.22
CA VAL A 22 -2.75 0.86 15.57
C VAL A 22 -1.51 -0.03 15.55
N LEU A 23 -1.35 -0.84 14.51
CA LEU A 23 -0.17 -1.65 14.23
C LEU A 23 0.16 -1.53 12.74
N GLY A 24 1.36 -1.03 12.42
CA GLY A 24 1.84 -0.75 11.07
C GLY A 24 2.85 -1.78 10.54
N ILE A 25 3.82 -1.31 9.74
CA ILE A 25 4.87 -2.14 9.14
C ILE A 25 5.75 -2.78 10.23
N GLY A 26 6.11 -4.05 10.06
CA GLY A 26 7.06 -4.76 10.92
C GLY A 26 6.54 -6.07 11.56
N ASP A 27 5.29 -6.44 11.27
CA ASP A 27 4.64 -7.67 11.75
C ASP A 27 3.90 -8.38 10.60
N ASP A 28 3.33 -9.56 10.86
CA ASP A 28 2.60 -10.37 9.88
C ASP A 28 1.27 -9.74 9.43
N ALA A 29 0.74 -8.78 10.18
CA ALA A 29 -0.51 -8.09 9.89
C ALA A 29 -0.55 -6.66 10.46
N ALA A 30 -1.31 -5.79 9.80
CA ALA A 30 -1.64 -4.47 10.32
C ALA A 30 -2.95 -4.50 11.12
N LEU A 31 -3.06 -3.64 12.13
CA LEU A 31 -4.29 -3.37 12.87
C LEU A 31 -4.76 -1.94 12.58
N LEU A 32 -5.96 -1.81 12.03
CA LEU A 32 -6.51 -0.55 11.56
C LEU A 32 -7.80 -0.23 12.31
N GLN A 33 -7.97 1.02 12.71
CA GLN A 33 -9.21 1.52 13.30
C GLN A 33 -10.07 2.15 12.20
N VAL A 34 -11.19 1.51 11.85
CA VAL A 34 -12.15 2.09 10.91
C VAL A 34 -13.05 3.05 11.67
N PRO A 35 -13.31 4.27 11.15
CA PRO A 35 -14.32 5.17 11.73
C PRO A 35 -15.72 4.53 11.73
N ASP A 36 -16.49 4.76 12.79
CA ASP A 36 -17.82 4.16 13.00
C ASP A 36 -18.84 4.50 11.89
N ASP A 37 -18.62 5.60 11.16
CA ASP A 37 -19.47 6.09 10.09
C ASP A 37 -19.03 5.64 8.69
N ARG A 38 -18.10 4.67 8.60
CA ARG A 38 -17.52 4.21 7.34
C ARG A 38 -17.51 2.70 7.22
N GLU A 39 -17.53 2.26 5.97
CA GLU A 39 -17.28 0.87 5.58
C GLU A 39 -15.93 0.76 4.89
N ILE A 40 -15.34 -0.44 4.91
CA ILE A 40 -14.08 -0.72 4.21
C ILE A 40 -14.38 -1.15 2.77
N VAL A 41 -13.60 -0.60 1.83
CA VAL A 41 -13.45 -1.15 0.48
C VAL A 41 -12.00 -1.56 0.27
N THR A 42 -11.76 -2.84 -0.03
CA THR A 42 -10.43 -3.37 -0.36
C THR A 42 -10.30 -3.64 -1.85
N ALA A 43 -9.19 -3.21 -2.45
CA ALA A 43 -8.86 -3.49 -3.84
C ALA A 43 -7.39 -3.92 -3.99
N VAL A 44 -7.17 -5.07 -4.62
CA VAL A 44 -5.83 -5.63 -4.89
C VAL A 44 -5.58 -5.70 -6.39
N ALA A 45 -4.44 -5.19 -6.85
CA ALA A 45 -4.00 -5.27 -8.23
C ALA A 45 -2.60 -5.88 -8.33
N THR A 46 -2.29 -6.50 -9.46
CA THR A 46 -0.99 -7.15 -9.71
C THR A 46 -0.45 -6.70 -11.05
N VAL A 47 0.78 -6.17 -11.06
CA VAL A 47 1.54 -5.94 -12.29
C VAL A 47 2.22 -7.25 -12.68
N ARG A 48 2.07 -7.69 -13.93
CA ARG A 48 2.71 -8.90 -14.47
C ARG A 48 3.66 -8.53 -15.59
N ASN A 49 4.74 -9.29 -15.72
CA ASN A 49 5.74 -9.17 -16.80
C ASN A 49 6.29 -7.73 -16.98
N PRO A 50 6.87 -7.12 -15.93
CA PRO A 50 7.55 -5.84 -16.08
C PRO A 50 8.68 -5.95 -17.10
N THR A 51 8.84 -4.94 -17.94
CA THR A 51 9.92 -4.93 -18.95
C THR A 51 11.23 -4.49 -18.31
N GLN A 52 12.37 -4.99 -18.80
CA GLN A 52 13.69 -4.57 -18.32
C GLN A 52 13.99 -3.09 -18.56
N ALA A 53 13.30 -2.46 -19.52
CA ALA A 53 13.42 -1.03 -19.80
C ALA A 53 12.67 -0.15 -18.79
N GLN A 54 11.76 -0.73 -17.99
CA GLN A 54 10.99 0.02 -17.01
C GLN A 54 11.81 0.26 -15.74
N SER A 55 11.91 1.51 -15.30
CA SER A 55 12.60 1.83 -14.06
C SER A 55 11.83 1.29 -12.84
N PRO A 56 12.51 0.91 -11.74
CA PRO A 56 11.86 0.47 -10.51
C PRO A 56 10.85 1.51 -9.98
N GLU A 57 11.17 2.80 -10.08
CA GLU A 57 10.27 3.88 -9.68
C GLU A 57 8.99 3.90 -10.53
N SER A 58 9.11 3.79 -11.86
CA SER A 58 7.96 3.74 -12.76
C SER A 58 7.09 2.52 -12.48
N LEU A 59 7.71 1.37 -12.20
CA LEU A 59 7.02 0.15 -11.82
C LEU A 59 6.24 0.30 -10.51
N GLY A 60 6.85 0.89 -9.47
CA GLY A 60 6.17 1.17 -8.20
C GLY A 60 4.97 2.10 -8.36
N ARG A 61 5.13 3.20 -9.12
CA ARG A 61 4.03 4.14 -9.43
C ARG A 61 2.90 3.44 -10.19
N GLN A 62 3.22 2.60 -11.17
CA GLN A 62 2.22 1.85 -11.92
C GLN A 62 1.46 0.86 -11.03
N ALA A 63 2.16 0.15 -10.14
CA ALA A 63 1.54 -0.80 -9.23
C ALA A 63 0.51 -0.12 -8.31
N LEU A 64 0.90 1.00 -7.68
CA LEU A 64 0.02 1.78 -6.81
C LEU A 64 -1.17 2.39 -7.58
N ALA A 65 -0.93 2.93 -8.78
CA ALA A 65 -1.98 3.56 -9.58
C ALA A 65 -3.14 2.59 -9.93
N GLN A 66 -2.87 1.29 -10.08
CA GLN A 66 -3.90 0.32 -10.42
C GLN A 66 -4.87 0.04 -9.28
N SER A 67 -4.40 -0.12 -8.04
CA SER A 67 -5.29 -0.30 -6.88
C SER A 67 -6.06 0.99 -6.59
N LEU A 68 -5.39 2.15 -6.63
CA LEU A 68 -6.03 3.47 -6.46
C LEU A 68 -7.14 3.72 -7.47
N ARG A 69 -6.95 3.30 -8.73
CA ARG A 69 -8.00 3.43 -9.76
C ARG A 69 -9.24 2.63 -9.40
N ARG A 70 -9.10 1.41 -8.89
CA ARG A 70 -10.24 0.57 -8.47
C ARG A 70 -10.98 1.17 -7.28
N LEU A 71 -10.26 1.72 -6.30
CA LEU A 71 -10.87 2.43 -5.18
C LEU A 71 -11.68 3.64 -5.68
N LYS A 72 -11.10 4.42 -6.61
CA LYS A 72 -11.79 5.55 -7.22
C LYS A 72 -13.05 5.13 -7.99
N ASP A 73 -12.97 4.07 -8.79
CA ASP A 73 -14.10 3.57 -9.58
C ASP A 73 -15.22 3.02 -8.68
N ALA A 74 -14.88 2.56 -7.47
CA ALA A 74 -15.84 2.18 -6.42
C ALA A 74 -16.37 3.37 -5.59
N GLY A 75 -15.94 4.60 -5.87
CA GLY A 75 -16.32 5.79 -5.08
C GLY A 75 -15.68 5.87 -3.69
N ALA A 76 -14.65 5.06 -3.42
CA ALA A 76 -13.98 5.02 -2.13
C ALA A 76 -12.90 6.11 -2.02
N THR A 77 -12.65 6.57 -0.78
CA THR A 77 -11.51 7.44 -0.46
C THR A 77 -10.34 6.58 0.01
N PRO A 78 -9.16 6.64 -0.64
CA PRO A 78 -7.97 5.93 -0.17
C PRO A 78 -7.54 6.40 1.22
N ALA A 79 -7.05 5.48 2.05
CA ALA A 79 -6.63 5.76 3.43
C ALA A 79 -5.22 5.26 3.73
N TRP A 80 -4.99 3.96 3.51
CA TRP A 80 -3.74 3.24 3.78
C TRP A 80 -3.17 2.63 2.49
#